data_AF-G2QN67-F1
#
_entry.id   AF-G2QN67-F1
#
_cell.length_a   1.000
_cell.length_b   1.000
_cell.length_c   1.000
_cell.angle_alpha   90.00
_cell.angle_beta   90.00
_cell.angle_gamma   90.00
#
_symmetry.space_group_name_H-M   'P 1'
#
loop_
_entity.id
_entity.type
_entity.pdbx_description
1 polymer ?
#
loop_
_entity_poly.entity_id
_entity_poly.type
_entity_poly.pdbx_seq_one_letter_code
_entity_poly.pdbx_strand_id
1 'polypeptide(L)'
;MRSLLAKDKPSHAFSGFRDMTQLVTYETGFAALTSTGRVWTWGDERYTACLGREPSDDSPASAPGPVTDLDDLPTGPVTKLAGGGYVLAALTAGGDLYCWGHAGRSGYLDGLSDAPNPVVVDDDKDVVDVAVGDAHMLVLTADGEVYVLGDNANGQLGLPGVSAAETWTSVDLTSVLAEGEATAGVAAGPRSSFLIARRRQQQQQQQRQ
;
A
#
# COMPACT_ATOMS: atom_id res chain seq x y z
N MET A 1 28.37 43.14 12.69
CA MET A 1 27.19 42.76 11.88
C MET A 1 26.77 41.36 12.32
N ARG A 2 25.85 41.23 13.29
CA ARG A 2 25.42 39.93 13.83
C ARG A 2 24.45 39.29 12.83
N SER A 3 24.76 38.06 12.41
CA SER A 3 23.94 37.23 11.53
C SER A 3 22.60 36.91 12.21
N LEU A 4 21.56 37.65 11.84
CA LEU A 4 20.19 37.16 11.87
C LEU A 4 20.11 36.10 10.77
N LEU A 5 19.86 34.83 11.10
CA LEU A 5 19.20 33.79 10.28
C LEU A 5 19.51 32.38 10.80
N ALA A 6 18.75 31.95 11.81
CA ALA A 6 18.36 30.55 12.00
C ALA A 6 17.13 30.56 12.91
N LYS A 7 15.97 30.91 12.33
CA LYS A 7 14.70 30.54 12.97
C LYS A 7 14.66 29.01 12.92
N ASP A 8 14.58 28.37 14.08
CA ASP A 8 14.38 26.93 14.22
C ASP A 8 13.30 26.49 13.24
N LYS A 9 13.68 25.73 12.21
CA LYS A 9 12.69 25.11 11.33
C LYS A 9 11.94 24.10 12.18
N PRO A 10 10.60 24.10 12.19
CA PRO A 10 9.85 23.05 12.86
C PRO A 10 10.25 21.73 12.22
N SER A 11 11.01 20.94 12.96
CA SER A 11 11.50 19.64 12.56
C SER A 11 11.32 18.70 13.74
N HIS A 12 10.75 17.53 13.46
CA HIS A 12 10.62 16.45 14.42
C HIS A 12 11.60 15.37 13.98
N ALA A 13 12.45 14.94 14.90
CA ALA A 13 13.39 13.86 14.69
C ALA A 13 13.04 12.74 15.66
N PHE A 14 12.67 11.58 15.11
CA PHE A 14 12.42 10.39 15.90
C PHE A 14 13.65 9.48 15.82
N SER A 15 14.15 9.06 16.97
CA SER A 15 15.31 8.17 17.07
C SER A 15 14.86 6.76 17.43
N GLY A 16 15.69 5.74 17.12
CA GLY A 16 15.39 4.35 17.45
C GLY A 16 15.00 3.46 16.27
N PHE A 17 14.73 4.04 15.09
CA PHE A 17 14.40 3.32 13.85
C PHE A 17 15.67 3.03 13.05
N ARG A 18 16.44 1.99 13.43
CA ARG A 18 17.74 1.70 12.80
C ARG A 18 17.64 0.81 11.56
N ASP A 19 16.49 0.20 11.33
CA ASP A 19 16.29 -0.86 10.37
C ASP A 19 15.06 -0.62 9.48
N MET A 20 14.65 0.65 9.31
CA MET A 20 13.54 1.03 8.45
C MET A 20 13.88 0.75 6.97
N THR A 21 13.01 0.01 6.30
CA THR A 21 13.13 -0.37 4.88
C THR A 21 12.17 0.40 3.99
N GLN A 22 11.06 0.89 4.54
CA GLN A 22 10.06 1.66 3.80
C GLN A 22 9.49 2.81 4.65
N LEU A 23 9.23 3.94 3.99
CA LEU A 23 8.43 5.03 4.51
C LEU A 23 7.29 5.30 3.50
N VAL A 24 6.07 5.42 4.01
CA VAL A 24 4.85 5.70 3.25
C VAL A 24 4.24 6.99 3.80
N THR A 25 3.72 7.83 2.91
CA THR A 25 2.95 9.03 3.25
C THR A 25 1.53 8.87 2.75
N TYR A 26 0.55 9.30 3.54
CA TYR A 26 -0.86 9.36 3.16
C TYR A 26 -1.46 10.70 3.64
N GLU A 27 -2.73 10.96 3.36
CA GLU A 27 -3.34 12.30 3.50
C GLU A 27 -3.17 12.89 4.90
N THR A 28 -3.21 12.03 5.92
CA THR A 28 -3.24 12.43 7.33
C THR A 28 -2.05 11.95 8.14
N GLY A 29 -1.05 11.34 7.53
CA GLY A 29 0.07 10.80 8.28
C GLY A 29 1.11 10.04 7.48
N PHE A 30 1.84 9.21 8.21
CA PHE A 30 3.00 8.48 7.77
C PHE A 30 2.96 7.06 8.33
N ALA A 31 3.50 6.12 7.57
CA ALA A 31 3.75 4.76 8.04
C ALA A 31 5.18 4.35 7.70
N ALA A 32 5.77 3.51 8.54
CA ALA A 32 7.11 2.98 8.37
C ALA A 32 7.10 1.46 8.53
N LEU A 33 7.93 0.80 7.72
CA LEU A 33 8.19 -0.63 7.79
C LEU A 33 9.64 -0.88 8.18
N THR A 34 9.88 -1.80 9.10
CA THR A 34 11.22 -2.25 9.45
C THR A 34 11.63 -3.51 8.68
N SER A 35 12.93 -3.81 8.66
CA SER A 35 13.50 -5.02 8.04
C SER A 35 13.01 -6.31 8.67
N THR A 36 12.48 -6.24 9.90
CA THR A 36 11.86 -7.36 10.62
C THR A 36 10.35 -7.45 10.40
N GLY A 37 9.76 -6.58 9.56
CA GLY A 37 8.33 -6.57 9.26
C GLY A 37 7.46 -5.82 10.26
N ARG A 38 8.03 -5.01 11.17
CA ARG A 38 7.24 -4.22 12.12
C ARG A 38 6.71 -2.95 11.47
N VAL A 39 5.47 -2.61 11.77
CA VAL A 39 4.77 -1.45 11.21
C VAL A 39 4.61 -0.37 12.28
N TRP A 40 4.91 0.87 11.91
CA TRP A 40 4.75 2.05 12.75
C TRP A 40 3.93 3.11 12.03
N THR A 41 3.04 3.80 12.74
CA THR A 41 2.18 4.85 12.18
C THR A 41 2.15 6.09 13.08
N TRP A 42 2.03 7.25 12.44
CA TRP A 42 1.82 8.53 13.11
C TRP A 42 1.20 9.55 12.16
N GLY A 43 0.52 10.54 12.70
CA GLY A 43 -0.19 11.53 11.92
C GLY A 43 -1.13 12.39 12.75
N ASP A 44 -2.19 12.82 12.10
CA ASP A 44 -3.21 13.71 12.62
C ASP A 44 -4.15 12.99 13.59
N GLU A 45 -4.22 13.47 14.82
CA GLU A 45 -5.09 12.93 15.89
C GLU A 45 -6.58 13.01 15.58
N ARG A 46 -7.00 13.81 14.60
CA ARG A 46 -8.39 13.88 14.15
C ARG A 46 -8.80 12.70 13.27
N TYR A 47 -7.82 11.90 12.83
CA TYR A 47 -8.00 10.79 11.90
C TYR A 47 -7.38 9.50 12.44
N THR A 48 -7.64 9.18 13.71
CA THR A 48 -7.04 8.03 14.40
C THR A 48 -7.31 6.69 13.72
N ALA A 49 -8.43 6.54 13.00
CA ALA A 49 -8.71 5.33 12.23
C ALA A 49 -7.62 5.01 11.18
N CYS A 50 -6.92 6.01 10.66
CA CYS A 50 -5.83 5.80 9.69
C CYS A 50 -4.54 5.30 10.35
N LEU A 51 -4.46 5.26 11.68
CA LEU A 51 -3.27 4.82 12.40
C LEU A 51 -3.19 3.30 12.53
N GLY A 52 -4.32 2.57 12.45
CA GLY A 52 -4.31 1.12 12.63
C GLY A 52 -3.95 0.69 14.06
N ARG A 53 -4.02 1.60 15.02
CA ARG A 53 -3.67 1.41 16.43
C ARG A 53 -4.42 2.43 17.26
N GLU A 54 -4.65 2.13 18.53
CA GLU A 54 -5.23 3.08 19.48
C GLU A 54 -4.14 4.03 20.02
N PRO A 55 -4.25 5.37 19.80
CA PRO A 55 -3.31 6.32 20.39
C PRO A 55 -3.50 6.43 21.90
N SER A 56 -2.40 6.68 22.60
CA SER A 56 -2.38 6.90 24.05
C SER A 56 -1.38 7.98 24.44
N ASP A 57 -1.33 8.36 25.72
CA ASP A 57 -0.36 9.35 26.20
C ASP A 57 1.10 8.91 25.96
N ASP A 58 1.39 7.60 26.09
CA ASP A 58 2.72 7.03 25.86
C ASP A 58 3.01 6.76 24.36
N SER A 59 1.97 6.71 23.53
CA SER A 59 2.07 6.50 22.08
C SER A 59 1.10 7.42 21.34
N PRO A 60 1.34 8.75 21.35
CA PRO A 60 0.41 9.70 20.79
C PRO A 60 0.32 9.57 19.27
N ALA A 61 -0.78 10.07 18.69
CA ALA A 61 -0.97 10.05 17.23
C ALA A 61 0.15 10.79 16.48
N SER A 62 0.66 11.87 17.06
CA SER A 62 1.68 12.74 16.45
C SER A 62 3.11 12.20 16.47
N ALA A 63 3.35 11.04 17.07
CA ALA A 63 4.65 10.38 17.11
C ALA A 63 4.54 8.93 16.64
N PRO A 64 5.61 8.35 16.04
CA PRO A 64 5.60 6.94 15.63
C PRO A 64 5.21 6.02 16.77
N GLY A 65 4.13 5.28 16.58
CA GLY A 65 3.71 4.20 17.47
C GLY A 65 3.54 2.89 16.71
N PRO A 66 3.75 1.74 17.36
CA PRO A 66 3.69 0.43 16.71
C PRO A 66 2.25 0.02 16.42
N VAL A 67 2.04 -0.63 15.28
CA VAL A 67 0.80 -1.33 14.93
C VAL A 67 0.99 -2.81 15.29
N THR A 68 0.80 -3.14 16.56
CA THR A 68 1.14 -4.46 17.12
C THR A 68 0.25 -5.59 16.57
N ASP A 69 -0.93 -5.27 16.04
CA ASP A 69 -1.83 -6.23 15.43
C ASP A 69 -1.24 -6.90 14.17
N LEU A 70 -0.15 -6.34 13.62
CA LEU A 70 0.58 -6.87 12.47
C LEU A 70 1.87 -7.62 12.83
N ASP A 71 2.22 -7.75 14.11
CA ASP A 71 3.51 -8.34 14.52
C ASP A 71 3.54 -9.88 14.37
N ASP A 72 2.41 -10.56 14.60
CA ASP A 72 2.33 -12.03 14.68
C ASP A 72 1.27 -12.60 13.70
N LEU A 73 1.44 -12.33 12.40
CA LEU A 73 0.49 -12.74 11.37
C LEU A 73 0.68 -14.21 10.93
N PRO A 74 -0.41 -14.94 10.58
CA PRO A 74 -0.36 -16.36 10.20
C PRO A 74 0.54 -16.66 8.99
N THR A 75 0.61 -15.74 8.04
CA THR A 75 1.32 -15.87 6.76
C THR A 75 2.68 -15.19 6.77
N GLY A 76 3.20 -14.86 7.96
CA GLY A 76 4.52 -14.29 8.14
C GLY A 76 4.54 -12.75 8.17
N PRO A 77 5.74 -12.15 8.26
CA PRO A 77 5.88 -10.72 8.52
C PRO A 77 5.38 -9.86 7.36
N VAL A 78 5.04 -8.60 7.66
CA VAL A 78 4.76 -7.59 6.62
C VAL A 78 6.02 -7.35 5.78
N THR A 79 5.87 -7.37 4.46
CA THR A 79 6.96 -7.15 3.49
C THR A 79 6.80 -5.85 2.71
N LYS A 80 5.58 -5.32 2.59
CA LYS A 80 5.31 -4.05 1.93
C LYS A 80 4.16 -3.30 2.62
N LEU A 81 4.30 -1.99 2.68
CA LEU A 81 3.22 -1.05 2.98
C LEU A 81 2.80 -0.27 1.74
N ALA A 82 1.54 0.12 1.68
CA ALA A 82 1.03 1.09 0.73
C ALA A 82 -0.01 1.98 1.41
N GLY A 83 -0.17 3.21 0.92
CA GLY A 83 -1.12 4.15 1.50
C GLY A 83 -1.46 5.26 0.52
N GLY A 84 -2.72 5.67 0.54
CA GLY A 84 -3.28 6.70 -0.33
C GLY A 84 -4.61 7.19 0.26
N GLY A 85 -4.87 8.49 0.14
CA GLY A 85 -5.99 9.12 0.85
C GLY A 85 -5.96 8.79 2.34
N TYR A 86 -7.02 8.15 2.82
CA TYR A 86 -7.22 7.76 4.23
C TYR A 86 -7.17 6.23 4.43
N VAL A 87 -6.60 5.49 3.48
CA VAL A 87 -6.51 4.02 3.52
C VAL A 87 -5.05 3.60 3.46
N LEU A 88 -4.73 2.60 4.28
CA LEU A 88 -3.43 1.94 4.29
C LEU A 88 -3.60 0.45 4.05
N ALA A 89 -2.55 -0.15 3.53
CA ALA A 89 -2.45 -1.57 3.26
C ALA A 89 -1.09 -2.10 3.72
N ALA A 90 -1.09 -3.30 4.28
CA ALA A 90 0.08 -4.10 4.61
C ALA A 90 -0.02 -5.46 3.91
N LEU A 91 1.04 -5.83 3.20
CA LEU A 91 1.17 -7.11 2.50
C LEU A 91 2.12 -8.02 3.27
N THR A 92 1.71 -9.24 3.58
CA THR A 92 2.56 -10.22 4.28
C THR A 92 3.48 -10.98 3.33
N ALA A 93 4.46 -11.69 3.88
CA ALA A 93 5.37 -12.55 3.13
C ALA A 93 4.67 -13.74 2.45
N GLY A 94 3.54 -14.18 3.00
CA GLY A 94 2.74 -15.27 2.46
C GLY A 94 1.61 -14.84 1.53
N GLY A 95 1.45 -13.53 1.27
CA GLY A 95 0.53 -13.02 0.26
C GLY A 95 -0.80 -12.48 0.78
N ASP A 96 -1.00 -12.41 2.10
CA ASP A 96 -2.22 -11.84 2.69
C ASP A 96 -2.17 -10.32 2.68
N LEU A 97 -3.32 -9.71 2.42
CA LEU A 97 -3.51 -8.27 2.45
C LEU A 97 -4.28 -7.85 3.71
N TYR A 98 -3.76 -6.88 4.44
CA TYR A 98 -4.44 -6.24 5.57
C TYR A 98 -4.63 -4.76 5.28
N CYS A 99 -5.86 -4.25 5.46
CA CYS A 99 -6.19 -2.85 5.22
C CYS A 99 -6.88 -2.21 6.42
N TRP A 100 -6.66 -0.90 6.60
CA TRP A 100 -7.29 -0.09 7.64
C TRP A 100 -7.45 1.37 7.21
N GLY A 101 -8.18 2.14 8.01
CA GLY A 101 -8.50 3.53 7.74
C GLY A 101 -9.95 3.72 7.31
N HIS A 102 -10.22 4.67 6.43
CA HIS A 102 -11.57 4.98 5.99
C HIS A 102 -11.61 5.37 4.51
N ALA A 103 -12.36 4.65 3.68
CA ALA A 103 -12.58 4.98 2.27
C ALA A 103 -13.47 6.24 2.01
N GLY A 104 -13.67 7.09 3.01
CA GLY A 104 -14.54 8.27 2.94
C GLY A 104 -15.94 7.95 2.43
N ARG A 105 -16.53 8.88 1.66
CA ARG A 105 -17.85 8.70 1.04
C ARG A 105 -17.87 7.71 -0.12
N SER A 106 -16.70 7.38 -0.68
CA SER A 106 -16.64 6.46 -1.82
C SER A 106 -16.89 5.02 -1.39
N GLY A 107 -16.55 4.66 -0.16
CA GLY A 107 -16.80 3.31 0.37
C GLY A 107 -16.17 2.21 -0.48
N TYR A 108 -15.09 2.52 -1.21
CA TYR A 108 -14.58 1.62 -2.25
C TYR A 108 -14.03 0.30 -1.73
N LEU A 109 -13.73 0.22 -0.44
CA LEU A 109 -13.23 -0.98 0.22
C LEU A 109 -14.05 -1.24 1.47
N ASP A 110 -14.72 -2.38 1.49
CA ASP A 110 -15.55 -2.83 2.61
C ASP A 110 -14.70 -3.34 3.77
N GLY A 111 -15.27 -3.34 4.98
CA GLY A 111 -14.66 -3.93 6.17
C GLY A 111 -13.53 -3.10 6.81
N LEU A 112 -13.26 -1.89 6.31
CA LEU A 112 -12.30 -0.98 6.91
C LEU A 112 -12.70 -0.55 8.33
N SER A 113 -11.73 -0.53 9.24
CA SER A 113 -11.85 0.00 10.60
C SER A 113 -10.58 0.75 11.03
N ASP A 114 -10.51 1.11 12.32
CA ASP A 114 -9.34 1.70 12.96
C ASP A 114 -8.23 0.69 13.32
N ALA A 115 -8.40 -0.58 12.96
CA ALA A 115 -7.42 -1.65 13.08
C ALA A 115 -7.16 -2.33 11.71
N PRO A 116 -6.01 -2.99 11.49
CA PRO A 116 -5.75 -3.78 10.30
C PRO A 116 -6.72 -4.97 10.17
N ASN A 117 -7.50 -5.01 9.09
CA ASN A 117 -8.43 -6.11 8.79
C ASN A 117 -7.95 -6.88 7.56
N PRO A 118 -8.07 -8.23 7.55
CA PRO A 118 -7.75 -9.02 6.37
C PRO A 118 -8.71 -8.69 5.22
N VAL A 119 -8.18 -8.58 4.01
CA VAL A 119 -8.91 -8.33 2.77
C VAL A 119 -8.63 -9.48 1.80
N VAL A 120 -9.69 -10.14 1.38
CA VAL A 120 -9.62 -11.21 0.37
C VAL A 120 -9.68 -10.60 -1.02
N VAL A 121 -8.71 -10.96 -1.88
CA VAL A 121 -8.68 -10.60 -3.30
C VAL A 121 -9.16 -11.78 -4.11
N ASP A 122 -10.21 -11.57 -4.91
CA ASP A 122 -10.79 -12.52 -5.89
C ASP A 122 -10.54 -14.02 -5.61
N ASP A 123 -11.45 -14.64 -4.85
CA ASP A 123 -11.36 -16.06 -4.47
C ASP A 123 -10.06 -16.45 -3.73
N ASP A 124 -9.52 -15.55 -2.89
CA ASP A 124 -8.38 -15.80 -1.99
C ASP A 124 -7.04 -16.00 -2.72
N LYS A 125 -6.79 -15.17 -3.74
CA LYS A 125 -5.51 -15.14 -4.45
C LYS A 125 -4.42 -14.49 -3.62
N ASP A 126 -3.26 -15.15 -3.58
CA ASP A 126 -2.03 -14.59 -3.00
C ASP A 126 -1.60 -13.31 -3.73
N VAL A 127 -1.41 -12.24 -2.96
CA VAL A 127 -0.93 -10.95 -3.47
C VAL A 127 0.59 -10.90 -3.42
N VAL A 128 1.24 -10.37 -4.45
CA VAL A 128 2.70 -10.15 -4.49
C VAL A 128 3.08 -8.67 -4.58
N ASP A 129 2.13 -7.81 -4.95
CA ASP A 129 2.34 -6.37 -4.90
C ASP A 129 1.02 -5.61 -4.70
N VAL A 130 1.06 -4.47 -3.99
CA VAL A 130 -0.11 -3.62 -3.73
C VAL A 130 0.22 -2.14 -3.91
N ALA A 131 -0.75 -1.37 -4.40
CA ALA A 131 -0.71 0.09 -4.47
C ALA A 131 -2.07 0.70 -4.10
N VAL A 132 -2.05 1.85 -3.42
CA VAL A 132 -3.24 2.56 -2.93
C VAL A 132 -3.18 4.01 -3.39
N GLY A 133 -4.22 4.47 -4.09
CA GLY A 133 -4.44 5.88 -4.44
C GLY A 133 -5.43 6.56 -3.49
N ASP A 134 -5.97 7.72 -3.85
CA ASP A 134 -6.87 8.46 -2.93
C ASP A 134 -8.19 7.72 -2.68
N ALA A 135 -8.71 7.07 -3.73
CA ALA A 135 -10.02 6.42 -3.73
C ALA A 135 -10.02 5.14 -4.57
N HIS A 136 -8.86 4.54 -4.82
CA HIS A 136 -8.72 3.30 -5.58
C HIS A 136 -7.54 2.47 -5.11
N MET A 137 -7.56 1.18 -5.42
CA MET A 137 -6.51 0.22 -5.05
C MET A 137 -6.19 -0.69 -6.23
N LEU A 138 -4.93 -1.11 -6.32
CA LEU A 138 -4.45 -2.12 -7.27
C LEU A 138 -3.68 -3.19 -6.52
N VAL A 139 -3.87 -4.44 -6.93
CA VAL A 139 -3.09 -5.58 -6.46
C VAL A 139 -2.59 -6.38 -7.65
N LEU A 140 -1.34 -6.84 -7.56
CA LEU A 140 -0.76 -7.85 -8.44
C LEU A 140 -0.76 -9.17 -7.68
N THR A 141 -1.35 -10.19 -8.25
CA THR A 141 -1.42 -11.53 -7.66
C THR A 141 -0.25 -12.40 -8.10
N ALA A 142 0.01 -13.51 -7.40
CA ALA A 142 1.13 -14.42 -7.65
C ALA A 142 1.06 -15.11 -9.02
N ASP A 143 -0.15 -15.28 -9.57
CA ASP A 143 -0.43 -15.76 -10.93
C ASP A 143 -0.25 -14.67 -12.01
N GLY A 144 0.09 -13.44 -11.61
CA GLY A 144 0.46 -12.35 -12.50
C GLY A 144 -0.73 -11.54 -13.02
N GLU A 145 -1.90 -11.69 -12.40
CA GLU A 145 -3.10 -10.92 -12.72
C GLU A 145 -3.13 -9.62 -11.92
N VAL A 146 -3.79 -8.60 -12.47
CA VAL A 146 -3.96 -7.31 -11.80
C VAL A 146 -5.43 -7.13 -11.49
N TYR A 147 -5.74 -6.90 -10.22
CA TYR A 147 -7.09 -6.54 -9.78
C TYR A 147 -7.13 -5.09 -9.32
N VAL A 148 -8.24 -4.45 -9.61
CA VAL A 148 -8.51 -3.05 -9.29
C VAL A 148 -9.83 -2.91 -8.56
N LEU A 149 -9.92 -1.87 -7.73
CA LEU A 149 -11.09 -1.55 -6.92
C LEU A 149 -11.20 -0.03 -6.75
N GLY A 150 -12.42 0.51 -6.78
CA GLY A 150 -12.76 1.87 -6.37
C GLY A 150 -13.06 2.88 -7.47
N ASP A 151 -12.75 4.15 -7.22
CA ASP A 151 -13.10 5.25 -8.12
C ASP A 151 -12.39 5.11 -9.46
N ASN A 152 -13.12 5.41 -10.54
CA ASN A 152 -12.62 5.38 -11.90
C ASN A 152 -13.01 6.63 -12.70
N ALA A 153 -13.47 7.70 -12.04
CA ALA A 153 -13.91 8.91 -12.73
C ALA A 153 -12.81 9.55 -13.60
N ASN A 154 -11.53 9.24 -13.35
CA ASN A 154 -10.37 9.71 -14.11
C ASN A 154 -9.76 8.60 -15.00
N GLY A 155 -10.39 7.43 -15.08
CA GLY A 155 -9.84 6.26 -15.78
C GLY A 155 -8.71 5.55 -15.02
N GLN A 156 -8.54 5.84 -13.73
CA GLN A 156 -7.41 5.33 -12.94
C GLN A 156 -7.41 3.81 -12.74
N LEU A 157 -8.53 3.11 -12.97
CA LEU A 157 -8.57 1.65 -12.88
C LEU A 157 -8.09 0.96 -14.16
N GLY A 158 -7.95 1.67 -15.28
CA GLY A 158 -7.57 1.07 -16.56
C GLY A 158 -8.63 0.13 -17.16
N LEU A 159 -9.86 0.16 -16.63
CA LEU A 159 -11.00 -0.59 -17.16
C LEU A 159 -11.60 0.09 -18.39
N PRO A 160 -12.40 -0.61 -19.21
CA PRO A 160 -13.18 0.01 -20.27
C PRO A 160 -14.16 1.05 -19.70
N GLY A 161 -13.93 2.32 -20.00
CA GLY A 161 -14.76 3.43 -19.53
C GLY A 161 -14.30 4.00 -18.18
N VAL A 162 -15.21 4.68 -17.48
CA VAL A 162 -14.94 5.47 -16.25
C VAL A 162 -15.84 5.08 -15.08
N SER A 163 -16.50 3.93 -15.17
CA SER A 163 -17.32 3.40 -14.08
C SER A 163 -16.43 2.87 -12.97
N ALA A 164 -16.78 3.18 -11.73
CA ALA A 164 -16.12 2.65 -10.54
C ALA A 164 -16.25 1.12 -10.48
N ALA A 165 -15.28 0.49 -9.81
CA ALA A 165 -15.34 -0.93 -9.48
C ALA A 165 -15.71 -1.09 -8.00
N GLU A 166 -16.87 -1.65 -7.72
CA GLU A 166 -17.35 -1.87 -6.34
C GLU A 166 -16.84 -3.21 -5.75
N THR A 167 -16.27 -4.07 -6.59
CA THR A 167 -15.65 -5.34 -6.20
C THR A 167 -14.34 -5.51 -6.97
N TRP A 168 -13.45 -6.38 -6.48
CA TRP A 168 -12.20 -6.70 -7.16
C TRP A 168 -12.46 -7.09 -8.61
N THR A 169 -11.95 -6.28 -9.53
CA THR A 169 -12.18 -6.47 -10.96
C THR A 169 -10.84 -6.70 -11.64
N SER A 170 -10.72 -7.80 -12.38
CA SER A 170 -9.50 -8.12 -13.14
C SER A 170 -9.33 -7.17 -14.33
N VAL A 171 -8.10 -6.72 -14.57
CA VAL A 171 -7.74 -5.87 -15.70
C VAL A 171 -7.22 -6.73 -16.86
N ASP A 172 -7.85 -6.63 -18.02
CA ASP A 172 -7.37 -7.29 -19.23
C ASP A 172 -6.12 -6.59 -19.79
N LEU A 173 -4.96 -7.21 -19.62
CA LEU A 173 -3.67 -6.71 -20.08
C LEU A 173 -3.18 -7.37 -21.38
N THR A 174 -3.99 -8.22 -22.01
CA THR A 174 -3.59 -9.02 -23.19
C THR A 174 -3.18 -8.16 -24.38
N SER A 175 -3.81 -6.99 -24.54
CA SER A 175 -3.50 -6.04 -25.61
C SER A 175 -2.40 -5.03 -25.25
N VAL A 176 -1.97 -5.01 -23.99
CA VAL A 176 -1.02 -4.02 -23.45
C VAL A 176 0.38 -4.61 -23.31
N LEU A 177 0.50 -5.85 -22.84
CA LEU A 177 1.79 -6.52 -22.66
C LEU A 177 2.31 -7.08 -23.98
N ALA A 178 3.57 -6.80 -24.31
CA ALA A 178 4.20 -7.39 -25.48
C ALA A 178 4.53 -8.87 -25.24
N GLU A 179 4.78 -9.62 -26.33
CA GLU A 179 5.18 -11.02 -26.23
C GLU A 179 6.43 -11.19 -25.35
N GLY A 180 6.31 -12.03 -24.33
CA GLY A 180 7.37 -12.30 -23.36
C GLY A 180 7.49 -11.27 -22.24
N GLU A 181 6.57 -10.30 -22.13
CA GLU A 181 6.44 -9.43 -20.96
C GLU A 181 5.45 -10.00 -19.93
N ALA A 182 5.66 -9.62 -18.68
CA ALA A 182 4.73 -9.88 -17.59
C ALA A 182 4.71 -8.68 -16.65
N THR A 183 3.58 -8.46 -15.98
CA THR A 183 3.49 -7.48 -14.90
C THR A 183 4.42 -7.90 -13.76
N ALA A 184 5.19 -6.93 -13.26
CA ALA A 184 6.21 -7.10 -12.24
C ALA A 184 5.99 -6.18 -11.03
N GLY A 185 5.01 -5.28 -11.10
CA GLY A 185 4.61 -4.44 -9.98
C GLY A 185 3.50 -3.45 -10.33
N VAL A 186 2.91 -2.87 -9.30
CA VAL A 186 1.86 -1.86 -9.37
C VAL A 186 2.25 -0.62 -8.58
N ALA A 187 1.84 0.55 -9.06
CA ALA A 187 1.98 1.82 -8.35
C ALA A 187 0.75 2.70 -8.58
N ALA A 188 0.46 3.57 -7.62
CA ALA A 188 -0.66 4.49 -7.67
C ALA A 188 -0.21 5.91 -7.31
N GLY A 189 -0.73 6.88 -8.03
CA GLY A 189 -0.82 8.26 -7.56
C GLY A 189 -2.21 8.55 -7.01
N PRO A 190 -2.51 9.81 -6.66
CA PRO A 190 -3.82 10.19 -6.12
C PRO A 190 -5.00 9.76 -7.00
N ARG A 191 -4.86 9.90 -8.32
CA ARG A 191 -5.89 9.60 -9.34
C ARG A 191 -5.31 8.96 -10.59
N SER A 192 -4.22 8.21 -10.42
CA SER A 192 -3.52 7.55 -11.51
C SER A 192 -2.98 6.22 -11.06
N SER A 193 -2.74 5.34 -12.02
CA SER A 193 -2.19 4.01 -11.79
C SER A 193 -1.11 3.70 -12.80
N PHE A 194 -0.14 2.91 -12.38
CA PHE A 194 0.99 2.49 -13.19
C PHE A 194 1.20 1.00 -13.02
N LEU A 195 1.47 0.34 -14.12
CA LEU A 195 1.95 -1.05 -14.14
C LEU A 195 3.41 -1.04 -14.54
N ILE A 196 4.20 -1.82 -13.82
CA ILE A 196 5.61 -2.05 -14.15
C ILE A 196 5.66 -3.38 -14.90
N ALA A 197 5.98 -3.34 -16.19
CA ALA A 197 6.19 -4.56 -16.98
C ALA A 197 7.67 -4.94 -16.97
N ARG A 198 7.94 -6.24 -16.95
CA ARG A 198 9.29 -6.81 -17.09
C ARG A 198 9.30 -7.88 -18.17
N ARG A 199 10.32 -7.85 -19.02
CA ARG A 199 10.58 -8.91 -20.00
C ARG A 199 11.10 -10.16 -19.30
N ARG A 200 10.47 -11.31 -19.55
CA ARG A 200 10.97 -12.62 -19.12
C ARG A 200 12.28 -12.89 -19.84
N GLN A 201 13.36 -13.14 -19.10
CA GLN A 201 14.60 -13.59 -19.72
C GLN A 201 14.36 -15.01 -20.26
N GLN A 202 14.51 -15.18 -21.58
CA GLN A 202 14.52 -16.52 -22.17
C GLN A 202 15.70 -17.28 -21.55
N GLN A 203 15.41 -18.37 -20.84
CA GLN A 203 16.45 -19.32 -20.47
C GLN A 203 17.06 -19.82 -21.77
N GLN A 204 18.30 -19.40 -22.06
CA GLN A 204 19.11 -20.07 -23.08
C GLN A 204 19.27 -21.51 -22.63
N GLN A 205 18.47 -22.41 -23.19
CA GLN A 205 18.81 -23.83 -23.24
C GLN A 205 20.15 -23.90 -23.94
N GLN A 206 21.23 -24.04 -23.15
CA GLN A 206 22.48 -24.55 -23.66
C GLN A 206 22.24 -25.99 -24.09
N GLN A 207 21.78 -26.16 -25.32
CA GLN A 207 22.20 -27.30 -26.13
C GLN A 207 23.71 -27.15 -26.35
N ARG A 208 24.50 -27.64 -25.39
CA ARG A 208 25.85 -28.10 -25.70
C ARG A 208 25.68 -29.52 -26.20
N GLN A 209 25.62 -29.64 -27.53
CA GLN A 209 26.08 -30.83 -28.23
C GLN A 209 27.59 -30.98 -28.01
#